data_AF-A0A2D9C8J5-F1
#
_entry.id   AF-A0A2D9C8J5-F1
#
_cell.length_a   1.000
_cell.length_b   1.000
_cell.length_c   1.000
_cell.angle_alpha   90.00
_cell.angle_beta   90.00
_cell.angle_gamma   90.00
#
_symmetry.space_group_name_H-M   'P 1'
#
loop_
_entity.id
_entity.type
_entity.pdbx_description
1 polymer ?
#
loop_
_entity_poly.entity_id
_entity_poly.type
_entity_poly.pdbx_seq_one_letter_code
_entity_poly.pdbx_strand_id
1 'polypeptide(L)' 'MSYYIKPVDELKPGRLAVYRVVKRLRDFKPENGVEYMVFPSKKAMKTAFFIDLYCGKNGKLVKLKNKSMMRF' A
#
# COMPACT_ATOMS: atom_id res chain seq x y z
N MET A 1 12.71 6.71 8.10
CA MET A 1 11.44 6.67 7.35
C MET A 1 11.04 5.22 7.18
N SER A 2 9.77 4.87 7.41
CA SER A 2 9.25 3.52 7.17
C SER A 2 7.95 3.60 6.40
N TYR A 3 7.80 2.75 5.41
CA TYR A 3 6.59 2.59 4.62
C TYR A 3 5.72 1.49 5.19
N TYR A 4 4.41 1.71 5.19
CA TYR A 4 3.41 0.73 5.59
C TYR A 4 2.66 0.33 4.34
N ILE A 5 2.61 -0.97 4.05
CA ILE A 5 2.12 -1.49 2.79
C ILE A 5 1.10 -2.59 3.07
N LYS A 6 -0.05 -2.54 2.41
CA LYS A 6 -1.05 -3.61 2.43
C LYS A 6 -1.69 -3.80 1.05
N PRO A 7 -2.12 -5.01 0.67
CA PRO A 7 -2.88 -5.22 -0.56
C PRO A 7 -4.26 -4.53 -0.48
N VAL A 8 -4.81 -4.13 -1.64
CA VAL A 8 -6.13 -3.48 -1.73
C VAL A 8 -7.27 -4.48 -1.45
N ASP A 9 -7.13 -5.72 -1.90
CA ASP A 9 -8.14 -6.79 -1.79
C ASP A 9 -8.48 -7.18 -0.33
N GLU A 10 -7.67 -6.78 0.65
CA GLU A 10 -7.90 -7.06 2.07
C GLU A 10 -8.94 -6.14 2.73
N LEU A 11 -9.61 -5.24 1.99
CA LEU A 11 -10.70 -4.39 2.50
C LEU A 11 -12.00 -5.15 2.80
N LYS A 12 -11.93 -6.42 3.25
CA LYS A 12 -13.11 -7.13 3.74
C LYS A 12 -13.39 -6.71 5.19
N PRO A 13 -14.56 -6.13 5.50
CA PRO A 13 -14.90 -5.76 6.87
C PRO A 13 -14.85 -6.99 7.79
N GLY A 14 -14.20 -6.86 8.94
CA GLY A 14 -14.06 -7.93 9.93
C GLY A 14 -12.74 -8.73 9.91
N ARG A 15 -11.86 -8.54 8.91
CA ARG A 15 -10.50 -9.10 8.93
C ARG A 15 -9.49 -8.11 9.52
N LEU A 16 -8.58 -8.62 10.35
CA LEU A 16 -7.39 -7.88 10.81
C LEU A 16 -6.58 -7.44 9.59
N ALA A 17 -6.44 -6.12 9.39
CA ALA A 17 -5.62 -5.57 8.33
C ALA A 17 -4.13 -5.71 8.70
N VAL A 18 -3.40 -6.56 7.97
CA VAL A 18 -1.97 -6.79 8.22
C VAL A 18 -1.14 -5.86 7.34
N TYR A 19 -0.36 -4.99 7.97
CA TYR A 19 0.52 -4.05 7.25
C TYR A 19 1.95 -4.56 7.29
N ARG A 20 2.57 -4.65 6.11
CA ARG A 20 4.01 -4.91 6.00
C ARG A 20 4.76 -3.59 6.14
N VAL A 21 5.74 -3.55 7.04
CA VAL A 21 6.54 -2.37 7.30
C VAL A 21 7.93 -2.53 6.70
N VAL A 22 8.35 -1.61 5.84
CA VAL A 22 9.67 -1.64 5.18
C VAL A 22 10.37 -0.29 5.29
N LYS A 23 11.70 -0.27 5.34
CA LYS A 23 12.47 1.00 5.38
C LYS A 23 12.55 1.66 4.01
N ARG A 24 12.65 0.89 2.93
CA ARG A 24 12.65 1.38 1.54
C ARG A 24 11.63 0.60 0.72
N LEU A 25 10.95 1.27 -0.22
CA LEU A 25 9.95 0.62 -1.08
C LEU A 25 10.50 -0.55 -1.90
N ARG A 26 11.77 -0.47 -2.32
CA ARG A 26 12.45 -1.55 -3.05
C ARG A 26 12.70 -2.82 -2.23
N ASP A 27 12.63 -2.73 -0.90
CA ASP A 27 12.82 -3.88 -0.02
C ASP A 27 11.54 -4.74 0.04
N PHE A 28 10.40 -4.18 -0.37
CA PHE A 28 9.15 -4.90 -0.49
C PHE A 28 9.17 -5.78 -1.75
N LYS A 29 8.79 -7.04 -1.60
CA LYS A 29 8.61 -7.99 -2.70
C LYS A 29 7.11 -8.09 -3.02
N PRO A 30 6.59 -7.32 -3.99
CA PRO A 30 5.18 -7.40 -4.37
C PRO A 30 4.90 -8.62 -5.23
N GLU A 31 3.67 -9.10 -5.16
CA GLU A 31 3.11 -10.07 -6.09
C GLU A 31 2.71 -9.37 -7.39
N ASN A 32 2.97 -10.02 -8.52
CA ASN A 32 2.65 -9.44 -9.83
C ASN A 32 1.14 -9.35 -10.01
N GLY A 33 0.66 -8.18 -10.46
CA GLY A 33 -0.76 -7.91 -10.68
C GLY A 33 -1.53 -7.45 -9.44
N VAL A 34 -0.94 -7.53 -8.24
CA VAL A 34 -1.60 -7.10 -7.00
C VAL A 34 -1.44 -5.59 -6.80
N GLU A 35 -2.55 -4.93 -6.48
CA GLU A 35 -2.55 -3.53 -6.06
C GLU A 35 -2.30 -3.40 -4.55
N TYR A 36 -1.46 -2.45 -4.18
CA TYR A 36 -1.03 -2.18 -2.82
C TYR A 36 -1.29 -0.71 -2.45
N MET A 37 -1.80 -0.50 -1.26
CA MET A 37 -1.82 0.79 -0.60
C MET A 37 -0.48 1.02 0.09
N VAL A 38 0.14 2.16 -0.19
CA VAL A 38 1.43 2.54 0.42
C VAL A 38 1.25 3.81 1.22
N PHE A 39 1.62 3.74 2.50
CA PHE A 39 1.63 4.89 3.40
C PHE A 39 3.06 5.25 3.79
N PRO A 40 3.45 6.53 3.68
CA PRO A 40 4.83 6.98 3.97
C PRO A 40 5.14 7.04 5.47
N SER A 41 4.13 6.90 6.34
CA SER A 41 4.31 6.91 7.79
C SER A 41 3.12 6.26 8.52
N LYS A 42 3.32 5.94 9.81
CA LYS A 42 2.24 5.45 10.68
C LYS A 42 1.11 6.48 10.85
N LYS A 43 1.44 7.78 10.85
CA LYS A 43 0.46 8.86 10.90
C LYS A 43 -0.40 8.87 9.64
N ALA A 44 0.24 8.85 8.46
CA ALA A 44 -0.46 8.77 7.17
C ALA A 44 -1.34 7.52 7.07
N MET A 45 -0.87 6.37 7.55
CA MET A 45 -1.67 5.14 7.62
C MET A 45 -3.01 5.31 8.38
N LYS A 46 -3.04 6.16 9.41
CA LYS A 46 -4.22 6.41 10.24
C LYS A 46 -5.09 7.55 9.73
N THR A 47 -4.50 8.58 9.13
CA THR A 47 -5.19 9.86 8.86
C THR A 47 -5.27 10.25 7.40
N ALA A 48 -4.59 9.54 6.48
CA ALA A 48 -4.58 9.91 5.08
C ALA A 48 -5.96 9.67 4.45
N PHE A 49 -6.53 10.74 3.91
CA PHE A 49 -7.77 10.71 3.13
C PHE A 49 -7.54 10.16 1.72
N PHE A 50 -6.41 10.52 1.11
CA PHE A 50 -5.99 10.06 -0.21
C PHE A 50 -4.79 9.13 -0.07
N ILE A 51 -4.90 7.95 -0.67
CA ILE A 51 -3.90 6.90 -0.58
C ILE A 51 -3.34 6.63 -1.97
N ASP A 52 -2.02 6.73 -2.10
CA ASP A 52 -1.32 6.33 -3.32
C ASP A 52 -1.41 4.81 -3.50
N LEU A 53 -1.87 4.39 -4.66
CA LEU A 53 -1.87 2.98 -5.06
C LEU A 53 -0.63 2.65 -5.88
N TYR A 54 -0.12 1.45 -5.64
CA TYR A 54 1.00 0.86 -6.37
C TYR A 54 0.57 -0.51 -6.88
N CYS A 55 1.12 -0.94 -8.01
CA CYS A 55 0.94 -2.29 -8.51
C CYS A 55 2.27 -3.05 -8.48
N GLY A 56 2.22 -4.32 -8.11
CA GLY A 56 3.33 -5.23 -8.33
C GLY A 56 3.50 -5.54 -9.82
N LYS A 57 4.65 -5.16 -10.40
CA LYS A 57 5.01 -5.48 -11.78
C LYS A 57 6.47 -5.89 -11.84
N ASN A 58 6.73 -7.08 -12.38
CA ASN A 58 8.07 -7.67 -12.49
C ASN A 58 8.83 -7.65 -11.16
N GLY A 59 8.17 -7.98 -10.05
CA GLY A 59 8.76 -7.99 -8.71
C GLY A 59 9.10 -6.61 -8.14
N LYS A 60 8.59 -5.53 -8.74
CA LYS A 60 8.76 -4.15 -8.27
C LYS A 60 7.43 -3.47 -8.01
N LEU A 61 7.39 -2.57 -7.04
CA LEU A 61 6.24 -1.68 -6.83
C LEU A 61 6.31 -0.52 -7.82
N VAL A 62 5.25 -0.37 -8.62
CA VAL A 62 5.10 0.71 -9.59
C VAL A 62 3.94 1.59 -9.18
N LYS A 63 4.18 2.88 -8.95
CA LYS A 63 3.13 3.83 -8.56
C LYS A 63 2.10 4.01 -9.68
N LEU A 64 0.82 3.87 -9.36
CA LEU A 64 -0.28 4.13 -10.28
C LEU A 64 -0.61 5.62 -10.26
N LYS A 65 -0.06 6.38 -11.21
CA LYS A 65 -0.14 7.86 -11.23
C LYS A 65 -1.57 8.43 -11.26
N ASN A 66 -2.54 7.68 -11.77
CA ASN A 66 -3.93 8.13 -11.94
C ASN A 66 -4.93 7.39 -11.02
N LYS A 67 -4.43 6.62 -10.05
CA LYS A 67 -5.28 5.87 -9.11
C LYS A 67 -4.91 6.24 -7.68
N SER A 68 -5.73 7.08 -7.08
CA SER A 68 -5.74 7.30 -5.63
C SER A 68 -7.03 6.71 -5.07
N MET A 69 -6.93 6.07 -3.90
CA MET A 69 -8.12 5.58 -3.20
C MET A 69 -8.51 6.60 -2.13
N MET A 70 -9.79 7.01 -2.14
CA MET A 70 -10.37 7.82 -1.08
C MET A 70 -10.83 6.90 0.05
N ARG A 71 -10.37 7.17 1.27
CA ARG A 71 -10.77 6.42 2.46
C ARG A 71 -11.85 7.20 3.21
N PHE A 72 -13.05 6.62 3.32
CA PHE A 72 -14.13 7.09 4.20
C PHE A 72 -14.00 6.46 5.59
#